data_AF-A0A816U038-F1
#
_entry.id   AF-A0A816U038-F1
#
_cell.length_a   1.000
_cell.length_b   1.000
_cell.length_c   1.000
_cell.angle_alpha   90.00
_cell.angle_beta   90.00
_cell.angle_gamma   90.00
#
_symmetry.space_group_name_H-M   'P 1'
#
loop_
_entity.id
_entity.type
_entity.pdbx_description
1 polymer ?
#
loop_
_entity_poly.entity_id
_entity_poly.type
_entity_poly.pdbx_seq_one_letter_code
_entity_poly.pdbx_strand_id
1 'polypeptide(L)'
;MFFLSEQKHANNDNTAAAHSTSSANRQNRILLFAAKNLIVRCNLPLNIVESAGFRDFMKDCCFKYEPISAKKLKRDILPSFMNNVSKTTHEALNKINYLSLTIDGWSDRRSYLLDFARHKSPHTGENIKQLTEDVLDRFEIKEKVFKIITDNASSMIKAYKFGLFADEETEEHGDTSSSMSEVVTIFDDYDHDLELSDFQAININHDEDDDDLEGTTNIRLSCFAHTLQLVVRDGFKKSSNISRVLNKCQVLAKFSHKSSKMADLLDEINKNINKMNVTRCNSEYLLIKSILSIGKNDLDAITKLMDNSIQFSNNDLIVLEEIIDLLEPFYEISVKCQAETIATASMVVPAVIHSLSHLHDIKENILFCTKLVQQLQLSIETRFSGIIKRLNQTDIMENDPFSDPVYFMATVLDPAFKFYWIRDSGFKITNDISKDTTISTNNLTNQKADQSLASLSSSLSLSQSSTPKPKKRKLFTYINSNNDESNNSTSMDAANELQAYLSDPVRCRFSEYWSNTRLNILHKLVQRIFSVQASSAPVKRVFSHAGLILSSRRTHMKEKLFKDILFLKINQHLLQINL
;
A
#
# COMPACT_ATOMS: atom_id res chain seq x y z
N MET A 1 53.50 39.97 -38.79
CA MET A 1 54.27 41.23 -38.75
C MET A 1 54.49 41.57 -37.28
N PHE A 2 55.76 41.64 -36.84
CA PHE A 2 56.22 41.95 -35.47
C PHE A 2 55.78 41.04 -34.30
N PHE A 3 56.54 41.14 -33.22
CA PHE A 3 56.47 40.40 -31.94
C PHE A 3 56.04 41.36 -30.81
N LEU A 4 55.62 40.81 -29.66
CA LEU A 4 56.32 41.07 -28.39
C LEU A 4 55.92 40.06 -27.30
N SER A 5 56.71 40.03 -26.22
CA SER A 5 56.61 39.09 -25.10
C SER A 5 56.57 39.81 -23.77
N GLU A 6 55.91 39.20 -22.77
CA GLU A 6 56.31 39.35 -21.38
C GLU A 6 56.47 37.96 -20.76
N GLN A 7 57.67 37.66 -20.27
CA GLN A 7 57.81 36.70 -19.18
C GLN A 7 57.54 37.45 -17.87
N LYS A 8 56.65 36.94 -17.03
CA LYS A 8 56.69 37.20 -15.58
C LYS A 8 57.03 35.90 -14.87
N HIS A 9 58.27 35.79 -14.41
CA HIS A 9 58.69 34.71 -13.52
C HIS A 9 57.95 34.81 -12.18
N ALA A 10 57.83 33.66 -11.51
CA ALA A 10 56.89 33.44 -10.41
C ALA A 10 57.17 34.27 -9.13
N ASN A 11 56.10 34.63 -8.44
CA ASN A 11 56.02 34.45 -6.98
C ASN A 11 55.20 33.16 -6.73
N ASN A 12 55.73 32.23 -5.95
CA ASN A 12 55.34 30.81 -6.04
C ASN A 12 54.51 30.28 -4.84
N ASP A 13 53.97 31.17 -4.00
CA ASP A 13 53.34 30.77 -2.73
C ASP A 13 51.85 30.37 -2.83
N ASN A 14 51.14 30.81 -3.88
CA ASN A 14 49.69 30.58 -4.02
C ASN A 14 49.30 29.15 -4.46
N THR A 15 50.23 28.35 -4.97
CA THR A 15 49.95 26.99 -5.45
C THR A 15 49.62 26.02 -4.30
N ALA A 16 50.29 26.17 -3.16
CA ALA A 16 50.04 25.36 -1.97
C ALA A 16 48.62 25.59 -1.39
N ALA A 17 48.17 26.84 -1.32
CA ALA A 17 46.83 27.21 -0.84
C ALA A 17 45.71 26.75 -1.78
N ALA A 18 45.92 26.83 -3.09
CA ALA A 18 44.97 26.32 -4.09
C ALA A 18 44.88 24.78 -4.07
N HIS A 19 46.00 24.08 -3.88
CA HIS A 19 45.99 22.62 -3.78
C HIS A 19 45.43 22.11 -2.43
N SER A 20 45.65 22.81 -1.31
CA SER A 20 45.10 22.41 -0.02
C SER A 20 43.58 22.56 0.02
N THR A 21 43.04 23.69 -0.44
CA THR A 21 41.59 23.91 -0.57
C THR A 21 40.93 22.92 -1.54
N SER A 22 41.54 22.66 -2.70
CA SER A 22 41.06 21.62 -3.63
C SER A 22 41.04 20.22 -3.01
N SER A 23 42.08 19.85 -2.25
CA SER A 23 42.17 18.56 -1.56
C SER A 23 41.15 18.44 -0.41
N ALA A 24 40.97 19.49 0.39
CA ALA A 24 39.98 19.55 1.47
C ALA A 24 38.55 19.45 0.93
N ASN A 25 38.25 20.14 -0.17
CA ASN A 25 36.95 20.05 -0.85
C ASN A 25 36.72 18.64 -1.42
N ARG A 26 37.73 17.99 -2.02
CA ARG A 26 37.63 16.58 -2.47
C ARG A 26 37.39 15.63 -1.30
N GLN A 27 38.07 15.80 -0.18
CA GLN A 27 37.90 14.96 1.01
C GLN A 27 36.51 15.14 1.65
N ASN A 28 36.00 16.37 1.70
CA ASN A 28 34.63 16.65 2.16
C ASN A 28 33.58 16.04 1.21
N ARG A 29 33.81 16.09 -0.11
CA ARG A 29 32.95 15.40 -1.10
C ARG A 29 32.93 13.89 -0.89
N ILE A 30 34.07 13.24 -0.65
CA ILE A 30 34.14 11.81 -0.35
C ILE A 30 33.31 11.48 0.91
N LEU A 31 33.43 12.29 1.96
CA LEU A 31 32.66 12.16 3.20
C LEU A 31 31.14 12.25 2.98
N LEU A 32 30.68 13.28 2.28
CA LEU A 32 29.25 13.51 1.97
C LEU A 32 28.68 12.41 1.06
N PHE A 33 29.42 11.98 0.04
CA PHE A 33 28.97 10.94 -0.88
C PHE A 33 29.02 9.54 -0.24
N ALA A 34 29.96 9.26 0.68
CA ALA A 34 29.94 8.03 1.48
C ALA A 34 28.70 7.98 2.39
N ALA A 35 28.36 9.08 3.06
CA ALA A 35 27.13 9.18 3.86
C ALA A 35 25.87 8.92 3.01
N LYS A 36 25.72 9.65 1.88
CA LYS A 36 24.52 9.55 1.03
C LYS A 36 24.41 8.21 0.30
N ASN A 37 25.49 7.73 -0.32
CA ASN A 37 25.41 6.58 -1.22
C ASN A 37 25.69 5.24 -0.53
N LEU A 38 26.68 5.17 0.37
CA LEU A 38 27.02 3.90 1.03
C LEU A 38 26.09 3.65 2.23
N ILE A 39 26.01 4.62 3.14
CA ILE A 39 25.30 4.43 4.42
C ILE A 39 23.78 4.55 4.25
N VAL A 40 23.31 5.62 3.60
CA VAL A 40 21.86 5.80 3.35
C VAL A 40 21.40 4.97 2.15
N ARG A 41 21.84 5.26 0.92
CA ARG A 41 21.29 4.59 -0.28
C ARG A 41 21.52 3.07 -0.28
N CYS A 42 22.70 2.58 0.08
CA CYS A 42 23.02 1.14 0.11
C CYS A 42 22.80 0.47 1.50
N ASN A 43 22.26 1.16 2.50
CA ASN A 43 22.04 0.60 3.86
C ASN A 43 23.31 0.02 4.52
N LEU A 44 24.52 0.48 4.18
CA LEU A 44 25.75 -0.04 4.78
C LEU A 44 25.99 0.51 6.21
N PRO A 45 26.51 -0.29 7.16
CA PRO A 45 26.86 0.17 8.50
C PRO A 45 27.84 1.36 8.51
N LEU A 46 27.73 2.27 9.48
CA LEU A 46 28.56 3.49 9.55
C LEU A 46 30.07 3.19 9.64
N ASN A 47 30.44 2.07 10.28
CA ASN A 47 31.83 1.63 10.42
C ASN A 47 32.42 1.04 9.13
N ILE A 48 31.69 0.99 8.01
CA ILE A 48 32.25 0.59 6.71
C ILE A 48 33.48 1.43 6.34
N VAL A 49 33.47 2.73 6.64
CA VAL A 49 34.59 3.66 6.36
C VAL A 49 35.81 3.45 7.27
N GLU A 50 35.64 2.68 8.35
CA GLU A 50 36.68 2.34 9.32
C GLU A 50 37.31 0.97 9.03
N SER A 51 36.66 0.14 8.20
CA SER A 51 37.17 -1.18 7.79
C SER A 51 38.44 -1.08 6.95
N ALA A 52 39.35 -2.04 7.12
CA ALA A 52 40.63 -2.09 6.38
C ALA A 52 40.40 -2.12 4.86
N GLY A 53 39.62 -3.08 4.35
CA GLY A 53 39.36 -3.21 2.91
C GLY A 53 38.76 -1.96 2.26
N PHE A 54 37.89 -1.21 2.95
CA PHE A 54 37.42 0.08 2.42
C PHE A 54 38.53 1.15 2.41
N ARG A 55 39.35 1.21 3.47
CA ARG A 55 40.46 2.17 3.56
C ARG A 55 41.52 1.90 2.51
N ASP A 56 41.83 0.64 2.24
CA ASP A 56 42.84 0.26 1.25
C ASP A 56 42.32 0.48 -0.19
N PHE A 57 41.06 0.13 -0.48
CA PHE A 57 40.38 0.53 -1.71
C PHE A 57 40.37 2.05 -1.93
N MET A 58 40.13 2.83 -0.88
CA MET A 58 40.12 4.30 -0.97
C MET A 58 41.51 4.92 -1.13
N LYS A 59 42.58 4.29 -0.62
CA LYS A 59 43.97 4.72 -0.89
C LYS A 59 44.31 4.53 -2.37
N ASP A 60 43.94 3.41 -2.96
CA ASP A 60 44.16 3.12 -4.38
C ASP A 60 43.38 4.11 -5.27
N CYS A 61 42.08 4.26 -5.02
CA CYS A 61 41.22 5.24 -5.72
C CYS A 61 41.63 6.70 -5.48
N CYS A 62 42.35 7.00 -4.40
CA CYS A 62 42.76 8.35 -4.03
C CYS A 62 43.91 8.32 -2.99
N PHE A 63 45.17 8.39 -3.45
CA PHE A 63 46.33 8.28 -2.55
C PHE A 63 46.42 9.35 -1.43
N LYS A 64 45.70 10.47 -1.57
CA LYS A 64 45.57 11.53 -0.55
C LYS A 64 44.33 11.36 0.36
N TYR A 65 43.64 10.22 0.32
CA TYR A 65 42.47 9.96 1.16
C TYR A 65 42.86 9.84 2.64
N GLU A 66 42.33 10.73 3.47
CA GLU A 66 42.45 10.65 4.91
C GLU A 66 41.36 9.72 5.49
N PRO A 67 41.68 8.78 6.40
CA PRO A 67 40.68 7.88 6.97
C PRO A 67 39.53 8.60 7.70
N ILE A 68 38.32 8.46 7.16
CA ILE A 68 37.09 8.92 7.81
C ILE A 68 36.79 8.06 9.05
N SER A 69 36.13 8.66 10.05
CA SER A 69 35.52 7.95 11.18
C SER A 69 33.99 7.94 11.12
N ALA A 70 33.40 6.85 11.60
CA ALA A 70 31.96 6.69 11.84
C ALA A 70 31.46 7.73 12.86
N LYS A 71 32.32 8.19 13.78
CA LYS A 71 32.04 9.26 14.74
C LYS A 71 31.77 10.60 14.05
N LYS A 72 32.58 10.98 13.04
CA LYS A 72 32.36 12.22 12.25
C LYS A 72 31.06 12.14 11.45
N LEU A 73 30.81 11.02 10.78
CA LEU A 73 29.56 10.77 10.05
C LEU A 73 28.33 10.89 10.97
N LYS A 74 28.37 10.25 12.15
CA LYS A 74 27.27 10.22 13.12
C LYS A 74 27.00 11.57 13.79
N ARG A 75 28.04 12.35 14.12
CA ARG A 75 27.91 13.62 14.85
C ARG A 75 27.65 14.81 13.93
N ASP A 76 28.26 14.83 12.76
CA ASP A 76 28.35 16.05 11.93
C ASP A 76 27.52 15.94 10.65
N ILE A 77 27.58 14.80 9.95
CA ILE A 77 26.99 14.64 8.61
C ILE A 77 25.53 14.18 8.65
N LEU A 78 25.20 13.14 9.41
CA LEU A 78 23.83 12.64 9.50
C LEU A 78 22.85 13.69 10.08
N PRO A 79 23.19 14.49 11.12
CA PRO A 79 22.32 15.55 11.58
C PRO A 79 22.13 16.69 10.57
N SER A 80 23.17 17.04 9.81
CA SER A 80 23.05 18.01 8.70
C SER A 80 22.10 17.51 7.61
N PHE A 81 22.22 16.23 7.24
CA PHE A 81 21.29 15.57 6.32
C PHE A 81 19.86 15.51 6.87
N MET A 82 19.68 15.21 8.16
CA MET A 82 18.35 15.22 8.80
C MET A 82 17.72 16.61 8.73
N ASN A 83 18.44 17.66 9.11
CA ASN A 83 17.93 19.03 9.08
C ASN A 83 17.53 19.46 7.65
N ASN A 84 18.36 19.13 6.65
CA ASN A 84 18.07 19.39 5.24
C ASN A 84 16.79 18.66 4.78
N VAL A 85 16.72 17.34 4.98
CA VAL A 85 15.58 16.52 4.53
C VAL A 85 14.30 16.88 5.27
N SER A 86 14.32 17.07 6.60
CA SER A 86 13.14 17.47 7.37
C SER A 86 12.62 18.84 6.94
N LYS A 87 13.51 19.82 6.71
CA LYS A 87 13.12 21.12 6.16
C LYS A 87 12.49 20.98 4.77
N THR A 88 13.11 20.23 3.86
CA THR A 88 12.55 19.99 2.51
C THR A 88 11.22 19.24 2.56
N THR A 89 11.03 18.31 3.49
CA THR A 89 9.74 17.61 3.71
C THR A 89 8.66 18.60 4.17
N HIS A 90 8.92 19.43 5.19
CA HIS A 90 7.96 20.42 5.67
C HIS A 90 7.67 21.51 4.61
N GLU A 91 8.69 21.97 3.85
CA GLU A 91 8.50 22.85 2.69
C GLU A 91 7.70 22.22 1.53
N ALA A 92 7.60 20.89 1.45
CA ALA A 92 6.73 20.19 0.51
C ALA A 92 5.31 20.03 1.06
N LEU A 93 5.18 19.69 2.35
CA LEU A 93 3.90 19.57 3.06
C LEU A 93 3.16 20.91 3.24
N ASN A 94 3.87 22.04 3.15
CA ASN A 94 3.27 23.38 3.13
C ASN A 94 2.86 23.86 1.72
N LYS A 95 3.11 23.06 0.67
CA LYS A 95 2.67 23.34 -0.71
C LYS A 95 1.49 22.47 -1.16
N ILE A 96 1.00 21.57 -0.30
CA ILE A 96 -0.15 20.70 -0.58
C ILE A 96 -1.34 21.11 0.28
N ASN A 97 -2.53 21.08 -0.32
CA ASN A 97 -3.79 21.43 0.35
C ASN A 97 -4.40 20.23 1.09
N TYR A 98 -4.11 19.01 0.63
CA TYR A 98 -4.66 17.76 1.14
C TYR A 98 -3.60 16.66 1.13
N LEU A 99 -3.68 15.76 2.11
CA LEU A 99 -2.93 14.50 2.14
C LEU A 99 -3.76 13.38 2.75
N SER A 100 -3.46 12.14 2.40
CA SER A 100 -3.98 10.98 3.13
C SER A 100 -2.84 10.25 3.83
N LEU A 101 -3.07 9.82 5.07
CA LEU A 101 -2.10 9.10 5.89
C LEU A 101 -2.26 7.59 5.68
N THR A 102 -1.15 6.86 5.76
CA THR A 102 -1.17 5.40 5.90
C THR A 102 -0.50 5.04 7.22
N ILE A 103 -1.26 4.49 8.16
CA ILE A 103 -0.81 4.17 9.52
C ILE A 103 -1.02 2.67 9.73
N ASP A 104 0.03 1.94 10.11
CA ASP A 104 0.00 0.48 10.04
C ASP A 104 0.93 -0.19 11.07
N GLY A 105 0.43 -1.24 11.70
CA GLY A 105 1.19 -2.14 12.57
C GLY A 105 2.14 -3.09 11.83
N TRP A 106 1.97 -3.38 10.52
CA TRP A 106 2.97 -4.10 9.69
C TRP A 106 3.03 -3.98 8.13
N SER A 107 2.03 -3.54 7.34
CA SER A 107 2.14 -2.95 5.93
C SER A 107 2.93 -3.66 4.76
N ASP A 108 3.06 -3.05 3.53
CA ASP A 108 4.03 -3.19 2.34
C ASP A 108 3.55 -2.42 1.01
N ARG A 109 4.07 -1.32 0.34
CA ARG A 109 5.28 -0.40 0.37
C ARG A 109 5.09 1.07 -0.22
N ARG A 110 6.01 2.04 0.13
CA ARG A 110 6.27 3.50 -0.28
C ARG A 110 5.25 4.67 -0.05
N SER A 111 5.69 5.67 0.74
CA SER A 111 5.17 7.06 0.88
C SER A 111 6.33 8.02 1.27
N TYR A 112 6.04 9.29 1.62
CA TYR A 112 6.90 10.05 2.54
C TYR A 112 6.82 9.41 3.94
N LEU A 113 7.96 9.31 4.64
CA LEU A 113 7.97 8.96 6.07
C LEU A 113 7.95 10.22 6.91
N LEU A 114 6.97 10.34 7.82
CA LEU A 114 6.87 11.43 8.80
C LEU A 114 7.60 11.07 10.11
N ASP A 115 7.23 9.95 10.73
CA ASP A 115 7.94 9.36 11.89
C ASP A 115 7.87 7.82 11.82
N PHE A 116 8.76 7.17 12.57
CA PHE A 116 8.73 5.73 12.88
C PHE A 116 8.85 5.58 14.40
N ALA A 117 7.75 5.88 15.11
CA ALA A 117 7.71 5.87 16.56
C ALA A 117 7.81 4.43 17.13
N ARG A 118 8.58 4.25 18.21
CA ARG A 118 8.50 3.03 19.02
C ARG A 118 7.29 3.16 19.95
N HIS A 119 6.16 2.62 19.52
CA HIS A 119 5.02 2.39 20.41
C HIS A 119 5.48 1.49 21.57
N LYS A 120 5.31 1.97 22.81
CA LYS A 120 5.44 1.16 24.03
C LYS A 120 4.06 0.64 24.43
N SER A 121 4.01 -0.48 25.15
CA SER A 121 2.78 -0.96 25.79
C SER A 121 2.24 0.08 26.79
N PRO A 122 0.91 0.17 26.97
CA PRO A 122 -0.14 -0.64 26.35
C PRO A 122 -0.49 -0.18 24.92
N HIS A 123 -0.84 -1.13 24.04
CA HIS A 123 -1.11 -0.90 22.62
C HIS A 123 -2.58 -0.54 22.34
N THR A 124 -3.07 0.48 23.03
CA THR A 124 -4.48 0.92 22.99
C THR A 124 -4.76 1.87 21.81
N GLY A 125 -6.02 2.21 21.56
CA GLY A 125 -6.38 3.10 20.45
C GLY A 125 -5.99 4.56 20.73
N GLU A 126 -6.08 4.96 21.98
CA GLU A 126 -5.87 6.32 22.49
C GLU A 126 -4.37 6.67 22.41
N ASN A 127 -3.50 5.72 22.79
CA ASN A 127 -2.06 5.82 22.57
C ASN A 127 -1.66 5.89 21.08
N ILE A 128 -2.49 5.36 20.17
CA ILE A 128 -2.26 5.44 18.71
C ILE A 128 -2.77 6.78 18.14
N LYS A 129 -3.89 7.31 18.65
CA LYS A 129 -4.41 8.65 18.37
C LYS A 129 -3.35 9.71 18.76
N GLN A 130 -2.91 9.72 20.02
CA GLN A 130 -1.90 10.65 20.53
C GLN A 130 -0.58 10.58 19.74
N LEU A 131 -0.05 9.38 19.48
CA LEU A 131 1.18 9.21 18.67
C LEU A 131 1.05 9.70 17.22
N THR A 132 -0.18 9.86 16.73
CA THR A 132 -0.48 10.43 15.41
C THR A 132 -0.55 11.94 15.49
N GLU A 133 -1.24 12.50 16.48
CA GLU A 133 -1.32 13.95 16.73
C GLU A 133 0.06 14.57 17.00
N ASP A 134 0.88 13.92 17.85
CA ASP A 134 2.32 14.21 18.09
C ASP A 134 3.17 14.36 16.81
N VAL A 135 2.71 13.81 15.68
CA VAL A 135 3.35 13.87 14.37
C VAL A 135 2.69 14.90 13.46
N LEU A 136 1.36 15.05 13.51
CA LEU A 136 0.62 16.02 12.71
C LEU A 136 0.89 17.47 13.13
N ASP A 137 0.95 17.71 14.43
CA ASP A 137 1.23 19.04 15.00
C ASP A 137 2.68 19.45 14.72
N ARG A 138 3.62 18.51 14.90
CA ARG A 138 5.06 18.68 14.63
C ARG A 138 5.38 19.03 13.17
N PHE A 139 4.48 18.69 12.24
CA PHE A 139 4.63 19.01 10.82
C PHE A 139 3.70 20.15 10.34
N GLU A 140 2.81 20.67 11.19
CA GLU A 140 1.79 21.68 10.87
C GLU A 140 0.85 21.21 9.73
N ILE A 141 0.30 20.00 9.89
CA ILE A 141 -0.52 19.33 8.86
C ILE A 141 -1.86 18.76 9.36
N LYS A 142 -2.28 18.99 10.61
CA LYS A 142 -3.54 18.46 11.18
C LYS A 142 -4.75 18.74 10.26
N GLU A 143 -4.95 20.00 9.89
CA GLU A 143 -6.02 20.47 8.97
C GLU A 143 -5.94 19.95 7.52
N LYS A 144 -4.83 19.34 7.12
CA LYS A 144 -4.61 18.84 5.74
C LYS A 144 -4.97 17.36 5.59
N VAL A 145 -5.28 16.66 6.68
CA VAL A 145 -5.57 15.22 6.68
C VAL A 145 -6.96 14.96 6.09
N PHE A 146 -7.01 14.41 4.88
CA PHE A 146 -8.26 14.05 4.21
C PHE A 146 -8.81 12.69 4.67
N LYS A 147 -7.95 11.66 4.72
CA LYS A 147 -8.29 10.29 5.14
C LYS A 147 -7.07 9.59 5.77
N ILE A 148 -7.35 8.59 6.61
CA ILE A 148 -6.36 7.77 7.31
C ILE A 148 -6.60 6.30 6.96
N ILE A 149 -5.67 5.67 6.24
CA ILE A 149 -5.78 4.27 5.80
C ILE A 149 -5.04 3.38 6.80
N THR A 150 -5.75 2.48 7.47
CA THR A 150 -5.19 1.53 8.44
C THR A 150 -5.53 0.08 8.12
N ASP A 151 -4.91 -0.88 8.80
CA ASP A 151 -5.45 -2.23 8.85
C ASP A 151 -6.73 -2.31 9.72
N ASN A 152 -7.28 -3.50 9.89
CA ASN A 152 -8.50 -3.74 10.67
C ASN A 152 -8.19 -4.28 12.09
N ALA A 153 -7.02 -3.95 12.67
CA ALA A 153 -6.75 -4.26 14.07
C ALA A 153 -7.70 -3.47 14.99
N SER A 154 -8.11 -4.08 16.11
CA SER A 154 -9.10 -3.48 17.02
C SER A 154 -8.65 -2.14 17.61
N SER A 155 -7.36 -1.99 17.94
CA SER A 155 -6.78 -0.72 18.39
C SER A 155 -6.73 0.34 17.28
N MET A 156 -6.43 -0.04 16.03
CA MET A 156 -6.46 0.86 14.87
C MET A 156 -7.89 1.30 14.49
N ILE A 157 -8.90 0.47 14.75
CA ILE A 157 -10.31 0.86 14.59
C ILE A 157 -10.72 1.83 15.71
N LYS A 158 -10.40 1.52 16.96
CA LYS A 158 -10.69 2.39 18.12
C LYS A 158 -10.07 3.78 18.00
N ALA A 159 -8.79 3.85 17.62
CA ALA A 159 -7.99 5.08 17.53
C ALA A 159 -8.60 6.20 16.67
N TYR A 160 -9.51 5.86 15.75
CA TYR A 160 -10.12 6.80 14.81
C TYR A 160 -11.65 6.60 14.70
N LYS A 161 -12.28 5.88 15.65
CA LYS A 161 -13.72 5.54 15.60
C LYS A 161 -14.59 6.81 15.58
N PHE A 162 -14.23 7.79 16.40
CA PHE A 162 -14.91 9.08 16.53
C PHE A 162 -14.20 10.19 15.72
N GLY A 163 -13.47 9.82 14.66
CA GLY A 163 -12.57 10.72 13.94
C GLY A 163 -11.25 10.97 14.66
N LEU A 164 -10.46 11.93 14.17
CA LEU A 164 -9.21 12.39 14.81
C LEU A 164 -9.41 13.72 15.57
N PHE A 165 -10.61 14.28 15.53
CA PHE A 165 -10.93 15.65 15.98
C PHE A 165 -12.11 15.73 16.94
N ALA A 166 -12.56 14.59 17.49
CA ALA A 166 -13.43 14.60 18.65
C ALA A 166 -12.58 14.87 19.90
N ASP A 167 -12.90 15.97 20.57
CA ASP A 167 -12.40 16.28 21.91
C ASP A 167 -13.02 15.30 22.92
N GLU A 168 -12.31 15.05 24.02
CA GLU A 168 -12.65 13.98 24.98
C GLU A 168 -13.55 14.48 26.15
N GLU A 169 -14.14 15.67 26.02
CA GLU A 169 -14.88 16.38 27.08
C GLU A 169 -16.38 15.98 27.20
N THR A 170 -16.74 14.71 26.98
CA THR A 170 -18.13 14.21 27.14
C THR A 170 -18.30 12.87 27.89
N GLU A 171 -17.30 12.41 28.67
CA GLU A 171 -17.46 11.23 29.57
C GLU A 171 -17.07 11.49 31.06
N GLU A 172 -17.26 12.70 31.58
CA GLU A 172 -17.28 12.91 33.06
C GLU A 172 -18.71 12.94 33.63
N HIS A 173 -19.17 11.76 34.10
CA HIS A 173 -19.98 11.49 35.31
C HIS A 173 -21.00 10.34 35.11
N GLY A 174 -20.63 9.13 35.57
CA GLY A 174 -21.49 7.94 35.53
C GLY A 174 -21.14 6.91 36.61
N ASP A 175 -20.66 7.37 37.77
CA ASP A 175 -20.02 6.53 38.79
C ASP A 175 -21.02 5.58 39.50
N THR A 176 -21.01 4.30 39.10
CA THR A 176 -21.67 3.20 39.83
C THR A 176 -20.75 2.00 39.92
N SER A 177 -20.29 1.73 41.15
CA SER A 177 -19.25 0.73 41.44
C SER A 177 -19.75 -0.71 41.36
N SER A 178 -19.02 -1.58 40.66
CA SER A 178 -18.96 -3.02 40.98
C SER A 178 -17.63 -3.63 40.57
N SER A 179 -16.78 -3.96 41.56
CA SER A 179 -15.46 -4.56 41.34
C SER A 179 -15.54 -6.04 41.02
N MET A 180 -14.68 -6.54 40.12
CA MET A 180 -14.18 -7.92 40.24
C MET A 180 -12.78 -8.13 39.62
N SER A 181 -11.83 -8.43 40.50
CA SER A 181 -10.53 -9.13 40.30
C SER A 181 -9.71 -8.92 39.02
N GLU A 182 -8.46 -8.50 39.21
CA GLU A 182 -7.35 -8.97 38.36
C GLU A 182 -7.29 -10.50 38.37
N VAL A 183 -6.86 -11.12 37.26
CA VAL A 183 -6.29 -12.47 37.27
C VAL A 183 -4.98 -12.43 36.47
N VAL A 184 -3.86 -12.44 37.19
CA VAL A 184 -2.53 -12.52 36.57
C VAL A 184 -2.23 -13.98 36.22
N THR A 185 -2.39 -14.35 34.96
CA THR A 185 -1.82 -15.59 34.41
C THR A 185 -0.43 -15.32 33.84
N ILE A 186 0.58 -15.92 34.47
CA ILE A 186 1.96 -15.93 33.97
C ILE A 186 2.00 -16.83 32.74
N PHE A 187 2.54 -16.32 31.63
CA PHE A 187 2.90 -17.14 30.47
C PHE A 187 4.33 -17.67 30.66
N ASP A 188 4.44 -18.96 30.99
CA ASP A 188 5.63 -19.75 30.66
C ASP A 188 5.55 -20.20 29.18
N ASP A 189 6.69 -20.36 28.53
CA ASP A 189 6.77 -20.91 27.16
C ASP A 189 6.28 -22.36 27.12
N TYR A 190 5.52 -22.76 26.07
CA TYR A 190 5.90 -23.86 25.17
C TYR A 190 4.99 -23.94 23.93
N ASP A 191 5.46 -24.70 22.92
CA ASP A 191 4.92 -24.82 21.56
C ASP A 191 3.80 -25.87 21.44
N HIS A 192 2.55 -25.45 21.14
CA HIS A 192 1.60 -26.20 20.30
C HIS A 192 0.38 -25.36 19.85
N ASP A 193 -0.44 -25.95 18.99
CA ASP A 193 -1.58 -25.39 18.25
C ASP A 193 -2.52 -24.45 19.04
N LEU A 194 -2.86 -23.31 18.42
CA LEU A 194 -4.02 -22.49 18.80
C LEU A 194 -5.04 -22.45 17.66
N GLU A 195 -6.21 -23.05 17.92
CA GLU A 195 -7.41 -22.87 17.11
C GLU A 195 -7.92 -21.42 17.23
N LEU A 196 -8.46 -20.86 16.14
CA LEU A 196 -8.91 -19.46 16.09
C LEU A 196 -10.43 -19.33 16.03
N SER A 197 -11.06 -19.72 17.13
CA SER A 197 -12.26 -19.05 17.68
C SER A 197 -11.79 -17.95 18.64
N ASP A 198 -12.45 -16.79 18.78
CA ASP A 198 -13.79 -16.40 18.31
C ASP A 198 -13.79 -15.09 17.49
N PHE A 199 -14.87 -14.87 16.75
CA PHE A 199 -15.24 -13.56 16.22
C PHE A 199 -16.56 -13.14 16.88
N GLN A 200 -16.45 -12.65 18.12
CA GLN A 200 -17.62 -12.29 18.92
C GLN A 200 -18.28 -11.03 18.33
N ALA A 201 -19.56 -11.12 17.98
CA ALA A 201 -20.31 -10.00 17.44
C ALA A 201 -20.50 -8.93 18.54
N ILE A 202 -20.05 -7.71 18.26
CA ILE A 202 -20.23 -6.58 19.17
C ILE A 202 -21.64 -6.02 18.94
N ASN A 203 -22.60 -6.51 19.74
CA ASN A 203 -23.79 -5.74 20.04
C ASN A 203 -23.38 -4.58 20.95
N ILE A 204 -23.73 -3.36 20.54
CA ILE A 204 -23.81 -2.18 21.42
C ILE A 204 -25.28 -1.77 21.36
N ASN A 205 -25.88 -1.52 22.52
CA ASN A 205 -27.26 -1.06 22.60
C ASN A 205 -27.35 0.39 22.08
N HIS A 206 -28.52 0.77 21.59
CA HIS A 206 -28.87 2.19 21.53
C HIS A 206 -29.08 2.71 22.94
N ASP A 207 -28.47 3.85 23.23
CA ASP A 207 -29.12 4.91 23.97
C ASP A 207 -29.32 6.06 22.97
N GLU A 208 -30.48 6.72 23.02
CA GLU A 208 -30.86 7.84 22.17
C GLU A 208 -30.85 9.11 23.04
N ASP A 209 -30.11 10.16 22.65
CA ASP A 209 -30.48 11.58 22.78
C ASP A 209 -29.36 12.53 22.30
N ASP A 210 -29.74 13.80 22.11
CA ASP A 210 -28.99 15.00 21.72
C ASP A 210 -28.37 15.13 20.30
N ASP A 211 -28.84 16.19 19.62
CA ASP A 211 -28.41 16.74 18.33
C ASP A 211 -27.16 17.66 18.48
N ASP A 212 -26.78 18.37 17.41
CA ASP A 212 -25.77 19.45 17.37
C ASP A 212 -24.27 19.06 17.52
N LEU A 213 -23.77 18.24 16.58
CA LEU A 213 -22.39 18.40 16.09
C LEU A 213 -22.30 18.24 14.57
N GLU A 214 -21.65 19.18 13.87
CA GLU A 214 -21.56 19.20 12.39
C GLU A 214 -20.67 18.08 11.82
N GLY A 215 -21.24 16.89 11.67
CA GLY A 215 -20.84 15.89 10.68
C GLY A 215 -19.40 15.39 10.80
N THR A 216 -19.12 14.54 11.79
CA THR A 216 -17.86 13.81 11.95
C THR A 216 -17.63 12.77 10.83
N THR A 217 -17.40 13.23 9.59
CA THR A 217 -17.23 12.32 8.44
C THR A 217 -16.10 11.34 8.69
N ASN A 218 -16.41 10.03 8.67
CA ASN A 218 -15.48 8.99 9.07
C ASN A 218 -14.13 9.13 8.35
N ILE A 219 -13.09 9.54 9.11
CA ILE A 219 -11.76 9.85 8.55
C ILE A 219 -10.98 8.56 8.24
N ARG A 220 -11.36 7.43 8.83
CA ARG A 220 -10.64 6.16 8.75
C ARG A 220 -11.15 5.30 7.60
N LEU A 221 -10.24 4.93 6.70
CA LEU A 221 -10.48 3.95 5.66
C LEU A 221 -9.79 2.62 5.99
N SER A 222 -10.53 1.53 5.81
CA SER A 222 -9.98 0.17 5.93
C SER A 222 -9.07 -0.15 4.73
N CYS A 223 -7.91 -0.74 4.99
CA CYS A 223 -6.98 -1.18 3.95
C CYS A 223 -7.63 -2.27 3.07
N PHE A 224 -7.89 -1.95 1.80
CA PHE A 224 -8.51 -2.88 0.84
C PHE A 224 -7.61 -4.10 0.62
N ALA A 225 -6.30 -3.91 0.45
CA ALA A 225 -5.38 -5.02 0.22
C ALA A 225 -5.28 -6.00 1.41
N HIS A 226 -5.33 -5.50 2.66
CA HIS A 226 -5.44 -6.34 3.85
C HIS A 226 -6.80 -7.05 3.90
N THR A 227 -7.89 -6.33 3.64
CA THR A 227 -9.25 -6.89 3.67
C THR A 227 -9.44 -8.00 2.62
N LEU A 228 -8.85 -7.85 1.44
CA LEU A 228 -8.83 -8.89 0.40
C LEU A 228 -8.02 -10.13 0.81
N GLN A 229 -6.96 -9.97 1.60
CA GLN A 229 -6.23 -11.09 2.21
C GLN A 229 -7.05 -11.78 3.33
N LEU A 230 -7.93 -11.04 4.03
CA LEU A 230 -8.90 -11.66 4.96
C LEU A 230 -9.94 -12.49 4.20
N VAL A 231 -10.45 -12.01 3.05
CA VAL A 231 -11.36 -12.78 2.17
C VAL A 231 -10.77 -14.15 1.81
N VAL A 232 -9.53 -14.17 1.32
CA VAL A 232 -8.87 -15.44 0.93
C VAL A 232 -8.66 -16.35 2.14
N ARG A 233 -8.28 -15.79 3.29
CA ARG A 233 -8.13 -16.54 4.54
C ARG A 233 -9.46 -17.16 5.02
N ASP A 234 -10.55 -16.41 4.96
CA ASP A 234 -11.88 -16.90 5.36
C ASP A 234 -12.40 -18.00 4.41
N GLY A 235 -12.07 -17.91 3.12
CA GLY A 235 -12.32 -18.97 2.14
C GLY A 235 -11.71 -20.32 2.55
N PHE A 236 -10.46 -20.33 3.02
CA PHE A 236 -9.75 -21.55 3.42
C PHE A 236 -10.26 -22.17 4.73
N LYS A 237 -10.82 -21.38 5.67
CA LYS A 237 -11.18 -21.84 7.03
C LYS A 237 -12.10 -23.07 7.10
N LYS A 238 -12.91 -23.36 6.06
CA LYS A 238 -14.00 -24.35 6.13
C LYS A 238 -13.90 -25.51 5.13
N SER A 239 -12.76 -25.76 4.49
CA SER A 239 -12.62 -26.78 3.44
C SER A 239 -11.55 -27.84 3.74
N SER A 240 -11.93 -28.89 4.48
CA SER A 240 -11.03 -29.95 4.97
C SER A 240 -10.28 -30.71 3.86
N ASN A 241 -10.89 -30.89 2.69
CA ASN A 241 -10.26 -31.46 1.51
C ASN A 241 -9.04 -30.64 1.06
N ILE A 242 -9.16 -29.31 1.07
CA ILE A 242 -8.11 -28.37 0.72
C ILE A 242 -7.05 -28.32 1.83
N SER A 243 -7.45 -28.23 3.11
CA SER A 243 -6.51 -28.23 4.24
C SER A 243 -5.54 -29.42 4.22
N ARG A 244 -6.03 -30.62 3.84
CA ARG A 244 -5.20 -31.83 3.66
C ARG A 244 -4.13 -31.64 2.57
N VAL A 245 -4.48 -31.04 1.43
CA VAL A 245 -3.56 -30.82 0.30
C VAL A 245 -2.58 -29.68 0.60
N LEU A 246 -3.03 -28.61 1.25
CA LEU A 246 -2.16 -27.52 1.69
C LEU A 246 -1.12 -28.02 2.71
N ASN A 247 -1.48 -28.92 3.63
CA ASN A 247 -0.54 -29.52 4.57
C ASN A 247 0.58 -30.30 3.84
N LYS A 248 0.26 -31.07 2.79
CA LYS A 248 1.28 -31.72 1.92
C LYS A 248 2.28 -30.69 1.35
N CYS A 249 1.77 -29.57 0.84
CA CYS A 249 2.60 -28.49 0.30
C CYS A 249 3.48 -27.84 1.38
N GLN A 250 2.93 -27.61 2.57
CA GLN A 250 3.68 -27.04 3.70
C GLN A 250 4.79 -27.95 4.19
N VAL A 251 4.56 -29.26 4.32
CA VAL A 251 5.58 -30.21 4.81
C VAL A 251 6.69 -30.38 3.77
N LEU A 252 6.35 -30.43 2.48
CA LEU A 252 7.35 -30.41 1.40
C LEU A 252 8.23 -29.15 1.45
N ALA A 253 7.63 -27.96 1.59
CA ALA A 253 8.38 -26.70 1.72
C ALA A 253 9.21 -26.63 3.02
N LYS A 254 8.70 -27.17 4.13
CA LYS A 254 9.44 -27.31 5.40
C LYS A 254 10.66 -28.23 5.25
N PHE A 255 10.60 -29.22 4.35
CA PHE A 255 11.70 -30.15 4.07
C PHE A 255 12.71 -29.59 3.06
N SER A 256 12.27 -28.97 1.97
CA SER A 256 13.16 -28.39 0.95
C SER A 256 14.07 -27.30 1.50
N HIS A 257 13.57 -26.48 2.43
CA HIS A 257 14.38 -25.47 3.13
C HIS A 257 15.26 -26.04 4.28
N LYS A 258 15.32 -27.36 4.47
CA LYS A 258 16.16 -28.03 5.47
C LYS A 258 17.15 -29.04 4.88
N SER A 259 16.82 -29.67 3.75
CA SER A 259 17.63 -30.73 3.13
C SER A 259 18.49 -30.19 2.00
N SER A 260 19.82 -30.25 2.13
CA SER A 260 20.74 -29.82 1.05
C SER A 260 20.49 -30.60 -0.23
N LYS A 261 20.38 -31.95 -0.14
CA LYS A 261 20.06 -32.85 -1.25
C LYS A 261 18.78 -32.46 -2.01
N MET A 262 17.85 -31.80 -1.32
CA MET A 262 16.62 -31.31 -1.93
C MET A 262 16.83 -29.98 -2.67
N ALA A 263 17.66 -29.09 -2.12
CA ALA A 263 18.07 -27.88 -2.81
C ALA A 263 18.91 -28.21 -4.06
N ASP A 264 19.89 -29.10 -3.94
CA ASP A 264 20.76 -29.55 -5.03
C ASP A 264 19.93 -30.04 -6.24
N LEU A 265 18.95 -30.93 -6.00
CA LEU A 265 18.06 -31.44 -7.04
C LEU A 265 17.08 -30.39 -7.59
N LEU A 266 16.59 -29.46 -6.76
CA LEU A 266 15.72 -28.37 -7.22
C LEU A 266 16.50 -27.40 -8.13
N ASP A 267 17.77 -27.11 -7.82
CA ASP A 267 18.65 -26.31 -8.66
C ASP A 267 19.01 -27.04 -9.97
N GLU A 268 19.23 -28.37 -9.96
CA GLU A 268 19.42 -29.18 -11.18
C GLU A 268 18.25 -29.06 -12.18
N ILE A 269 17.00 -29.07 -11.69
CA ILE A 269 15.80 -28.86 -12.53
C ILE A 269 15.42 -27.38 -12.70
N ASN A 270 16.23 -26.45 -12.18
CA ASN A 270 16.00 -25.00 -12.17
C ASN A 270 14.60 -24.61 -11.65
N LYS A 271 14.26 -25.12 -10.45
CA LYS A 271 13.02 -24.84 -9.71
C LYS A 271 13.37 -24.37 -8.29
N ASN A 272 12.40 -23.76 -7.62
CA ASN A 272 12.51 -23.42 -6.21
C ASN A 272 11.12 -23.49 -5.58
N ILE A 273 11.00 -24.01 -4.36
CA ILE A 273 9.73 -24.09 -3.62
C ILE A 273 9.63 -22.87 -2.72
N ASN A 274 8.62 -22.04 -2.94
CA ASN A 274 8.43 -20.82 -2.15
C ASN A 274 8.08 -21.14 -0.69
N LYS A 275 8.76 -20.49 0.26
CA LYS A 275 8.46 -20.66 1.69
C LYS A 275 7.11 -20.05 2.05
N MET A 276 6.22 -20.84 2.66
CA MET A 276 4.99 -20.30 3.25
C MET A 276 5.33 -19.28 4.34
N ASN A 277 4.59 -18.17 4.38
CA ASN A 277 4.64 -17.17 5.44
C ASN A 277 3.21 -16.81 5.85
N VAL A 278 2.77 -17.35 6.99
CA VAL A 278 1.43 -17.18 7.58
C VAL A 278 1.00 -15.70 7.70
N THR A 279 1.95 -14.77 7.80
CA THR A 279 1.67 -13.33 7.88
C THR A 279 1.30 -12.67 6.53
N ARG A 280 1.43 -13.36 5.39
CA ARG A 280 1.13 -12.80 4.05
C ARG A 280 0.45 -13.84 3.16
N CYS A 281 -0.88 -13.77 3.06
CA CYS A 281 -1.75 -14.74 2.36
C CYS A 281 -1.42 -14.97 0.85
N ASN A 282 -0.63 -14.09 0.23
CA ASN A 282 -0.04 -14.33 -1.09
C ASN A 282 0.98 -15.50 -1.11
N SER A 283 1.48 -15.94 0.05
CA SER A 283 2.52 -16.97 0.16
C SER A 283 2.00 -18.36 -0.22
N GLU A 284 0.72 -18.61 0.06
CA GLU A 284 0.02 -19.86 -0.20
C GLU A 284 -0.15 -20.06 -1.71
N TYR A 285 -0.63 -19.03 -2.42
CA TYR A 285 -0.66 -19.00 -3.88
C TYR A 285 0.75 -19.20 -4.49
N LEU A 286 1.76 -18.50 -3.97
CA LEU A 286 3.14 -18.61 -4.49
C LEU A 286 3.78 -19.98 -4.20
N LEU A 287 3.48 -20.60 -3.06
CA LEU A 287 3.87 -21.97 -2.71
C LEU A 287 3.26 -22.96 -3.69
N ILE A 288 1.93 -22.93 -3.85
CA ILE A 288 1.22 -23.85 -4.74
C ILE A 288 1.70 -23.70 -6.19
N LYS A 289 1.82 -22.45 -6.67
CA LYS A 289 2.29 -22.18 -8.04
C LYS A 289 3.72 -22.66 -8.25
N SER A 290 4.57 -22.60 -7.23
CA SER A 290 5.92 -23.16 -7.30
C SER A 290 5.94 -24.69 -7.34
N ILE A 291 5.11 -25.37 -6.53
CA ILE A 291 5.02 -26.85 -6.53
C ILE A 291 4.46 -27.36 -7.86
N LEU A 292 3.37 -26.78 -8.38
CA LEU A 292 2.83 -27.15 -9.69
C LEU A 292 3.84 -26.93 -10.82
N SER A 293 4.70 -25.91 -10.71
CA SER A 293 5.74 -25.64 -11.72
C SER A 293 6.84 -26.69 -11.82
N ILE A 294 6.98 -27.58 -10.82
CA ILE A 294 7.91 -28.72 -10.85
C ILE A 294 7.40 -29.80 -11.82
N GLY A 295 6.09 -30.02 -11.89
CA GLY A 295 5.50 -31.12 -12.64
C GLY A 295 5.54 -32.45 -11.88
N LYS A 296 4.62 -33.36 -12.21
CA LYS A 296 4.36 -34.55 -11.37
C LYS A 296 5.56 -35.49 -11.25
N ASN A 297 6.22 -35.83 -12.36
CA ASN A 297 7.27 -36.86 -12.36
C ASN A 297 8.44 -36.49 -11.43
N ASP A 298 8.86 -35.23 -11.50
CA ASP A 298 9.98 -34.72 -10.70
C ASP A 298 9.56 -34.51 -9.24
N LEU A 299 8.31 -34.10 -8.99
CA LEU A 299 7.71 -34.05 -7.65
C LEU A 299 7.62 -35.45 -7.00
N ASP A 300 7.27 -36.48 -7.77
CA ASP A 300 7.25 -37.89 -7.34
C ASP A 300 8.67 -38.48 -7.19
N ALA A 301 9.70 -37.88 -7.78
CA ALA A 301 11.10 -38.24 -7.54
C ALA A 301 11.62 -37.58 -6.25
N ILE A 302 11.37 -36.28 -6.11
CA ILE A 302 11.70 -35.44 -4.95
C ILE A 302 11.08 -35.98 -3.65
N THR A 303 9.80 -36.30 -3.65
CA THR A 303 9.07 -36.71 -2.43
C THR A 303 9.47 -38.10 -1.90
N LYS A 304 10.16 -38.94 -2.70
CA LYS A 304 10.75 -40.22 -2.25
C LYS A 304 11.97 -40.04 -1.35
N LEU A 305 12.56 -38.84 -1.31
CA LEU A 305 13.71 -38.51 -0.45
C LEU A 305 13.29 -38.08 0.97
N MET A 306 12.00 -38.15 1.29
CA MET A 306 11.44 -37.82 2.60
C MET A 306 11.09 -39.11 3.35
N ASP A 307 11.56 -39.27 4.58
CA ASP A 307 11.32 -40.48 5.39
C ASP A 307 9.82 -40.74 5.60
N ASN A 308 9.06 -39.66 5.80
CA ASN A 308 7.59 -39.64 5.71
C ASN A 308 7.17 -39.25 4.29
N SER A 309 7.31 -40.16 3.31
CA SER A 309 7.13 -39.84 1.89
C SER A 309 5.72 -39.33 1.55
N ILE A 310 5.61 -38.07 1.13
CA ILE A 310 4.32 -37.42 0.79
C ILE A 310 4.07 -37.53 -0.71
N GLN A 311 3.21 -38.46 -1.11
CA GLN A 311 2.80 -38.60 -2.52
C GLN A 311 1.65 -37.64 -2.87
N PHE A 312 1.70 -37.03 -4.06
CA PHE A 312 0.61 -36.20 -4.59
C PHE A 312 -0.21 -37.02 -5.60
N SER A 313 -1.45 -37.32 -5.25
CA SER A 313 -2.39 -37.99 -6.17
C SER A 313 -2.84 -37.01 -7.27
N ASN A 314 -3.36 -37.54 -8.38
CA ASN A 314 -3.90 -36.70 -9.46
C ASN A 314 -4.99 -35.74 -8.93
N ASN A 315 -5.82 -36.20 -8.00
CA ASN A 315 -6.86 -35.37 -7.36
C ASN A 315 -6.26 -34.28 -6.46
N ASP A 316 -5.11 -34.53 -5.81
CA ASP A 316 -4.39 -33.49 -5.06
C ASP A 316 -3.86 -32.41 -6.01
N LEU A 317 -3.36 -32.78 -7.19
CA LEU A 317 -2.86 -31.84 -8.20
C LEU A 317 -3.99 -31.01 -8.81
N ILE A 318 -5.12 -31.63 -9.19
CA ILE A 318 -6.29 -30.91 -9.71
C ILE A 318 -6.85 -29.91 -8.67
N VAL A 319 -6.89 -30.29 -7.38
CA VAL A 319 -7.25 -29.37 -6.29
C VAL A 319 -6.30 -28.17 -6.24
N LEU A 320 -4.99 -28.37 -6.42
CA LEU A 320 -4.02 -27.28 -6.47
C LEU A 320 -4.18 -26.39 -7.70
N GLU A 321 -4.49 -26.97 -8.86
CA GLU A 321 -4.75 -26.24 -10.11
C GLU A 321 -6.01 -25.36 -9.99
N GLU A 322 -7.12 -25.91 -9.48
CA GLU A 322 -8.35 -25.15 -9.17
C GLU A 322 -8.08 -23.98 -8.20
N ILE A 323 -7.25 -24.18 -7.16
CA ILE A 323 -6.88 -23.12 -6.21
C ILE A 323 -6.05 -22.02 -6.89
N ILE A 324 -5.20 -22.36 -7.86
CA ILE A 324 -4.42 -21.35 -8.61
C ILE A 324 -5.31 -20.53 -9.55
N ASP A 325 -6.18 -21.16 -10.34
CA ASP A 325 -7.08 -20.39 -11.21
C ASP A 325 -8.08 -19.55 -10.40
N LEU A 326 -8.52 -20.02 -9.22
CA LEU A 326 -9.34 -19.24 -8.28
C LEU A 326 -8.62 -18.02 -7.68
N LEU A 327 -7.35 -18.17 -7.28
CA LEU A 327 -6.65 -17.15 -6.50
C LEU A 327 -5.71 -16.26 -7.34
N GLU A 328 -5.47 -16.59 -8.61
CA GLU A 328 -4.69 -15.75 -9.54
C GLU A 328 -5.23 -14.32 -9.65
N PRO A 329 -6.55 -14.07 -9.80
CA PRO A 329 -7.09 -12.71 -9.79
C PRO A 329 -6.94 -11.99 -8.44
N PHE A 330 -7.13 -12.69 -7.31
CA PHE A 330 -6.97 -12.11 -5.97
C PHE A 330 -5.51 -11.74 -5.70
N TYR A 331 -4.57 -12.60 -6.12
CA TYR A 331 -3.14 -12.33 -6.09
C TYR A 331 -2.80 -11.09 -6.93
N GLU A 332 -3.20 -11.04 -8.21
CA GLU A 332 -2.95 -9.90 -9.08
C GLU A 332 -3.53 -8.59 -8.52
N ILE A 333 -4.79 -8.61 -8.09
CA ILE A 333 -5.47 -7.45 -7.50
C ILE A 333 -4.69 -6.97 -6.26
N SER A 334 -4.33 -7.88 -5.35
CA SER A 334 -3.62 -7.50 -4.12
C SER A 334 -2.25 -6.87 -4.40
N VAL A 335 -1.52 -7.36 -5.41
CA VAL A 335 -0.22 -6.79 -5.83
C VAL A 335 -0.41 -5.44 -6.51
N LYS A 336 -1.40 -5.30 -7.41
CA LYS A 336 -1.70 -4.04 -8.12
C LYS A 336 -2.18 -2.95 -7.15
N CYS A 337 -3.00 -3.29 -6.16
CA CYS A 337 -3.51 -2.34 -5.15
C CYS A 337 -2.50 -2.03 -4.02
N GLN A 338 -1.35 -2.72 -3.97
CA GLN A 338 -0.17 -2.38 -3.14
C GLN A 338 0.81 -1.45 -3.89
N ALA A 339 0.47 -0.98 -5.10
CA ALA A 339 1.27 -0.04 -5.85
C ALA A 339 1.17 1.40 -5.31
N GLU A 340 2.18 2.19 -5.67
CA GLU A 340 2.65 3.37 -4.91
C GLU A 340 2.96 4.57 -5.84
N THR A 341 2.91 4.35 -7.15
CA THR A 341 3.19 5.36 -8.20
C THR A 341 2.04 5.46 -9.20
N ILE A 342 0.87 4.95 -8.83
CA ILE A 342 -0.37 4.95 -9.61
C ILE A 342 -1.55 5.25 -8.69
N ALA A 343 -2.65 5.70 -9.26
CA ALA A 343 -3.94 5.70 -8.61
C ALA A 343 -4.32 4.27 -8.17
N THR A 344 -4.47 4.02 -6.87
CA THR A 344 -4.95 2.71 -6.37
C THR A 344 -6.38 2.77 -5.81
N ALA A 345 -6.83 3.91 -5.28
CA ALA A 345 -8.22 4.05 -4.82
C ALA A 345 -9.27 3.77 -5.92
N SER A 346 -8.99 4.17 -7.16
CA SER A 346 -9.83 3.88 -8.33
C SER A 346 -9.93 2.40 -8.69
N MET A 347 -9.00 1.58 -8.21
CA MET A 347 -8.94 0.14 -8.49
C MET A 347 -9.87 -0.67 -7.58
N VAL A 348 -10.37 -0.08 -6.48
CA VAL A 348 -11.12 -0.79 -5.44
C VAL A 348 -12.47 -1.32 -5.94
N VAL A 349 -13.32 -0.46 -6.52
CA VAL A 349 -14.66 -0.90 -6.99
C VAL A 349 -14.55 -1.91 -8.15
N PRO A 350 -13.73 -1.69 -9.20
CA PRO A 350 -13.57 -2.68 -10.26
C PRO A 350 -12.92 -3.98 -9.78
N ALA A 351 -12.08 -3.94 -8.75
CA ALA A 351 -11.49 -5.14 -8.16
C ALA A 351 -12.54 -6.03 -7.45
N VAL A 352 -13.38 -5.45 -6.60
CA VAL A 352 -14.48 -6.17 -5.92
C VAL A 352 -15.39 -6.84 -6.95
N ILE A 353 -15.80 -6.08 -7.96
CA ILE A 353 -16.66 -6.56 -9.05
C ILE A 353 -15.97 -7.66 -9.85
N HIS A 354 -14.70 -7.48 -10.24
CA HIS A 354 -13.96 -8.50 -10.99
C HIS A 354 -13.77 -9.80 -10.21
N SER A 355 -13.52 -9.72 -8.90
CA SER A 355 -13.47 -10.90 -8.03
C SER A 355 -14.82 -11.63 -7.97
N LEU A 356 -15.95 -10.94 -7.81
CA LEU A 356 -17.28 -11.57 -7.84
C LEU A 356 -17.60 -12.19 -9.20
N SER A 357 -17.33 -11.46 -10.29
CA SER A 357 -17.55 -11.92 -11.67
C SER A 357 -16.73 -13.17 -11.98
N HIS A 358 -15.48 -13.21 -11.52
CA HIS A 358 -14.60 -14.36 -11.66
C HIS A 358 -15.10 -15.57 -10.86
N LEU A 359 -15.48 -15.39 -9.59
CA LEU A 359 -16.06 -16.47 -8.77
C LEU A 359 -17.35 -17.02 -9.38
N HIS A 360 -18.16 -16.17 -10.03
CA HIS A 360 -19.34 -16.60 -10.78
C HIS A 360 -18.95 -17.44 -12.01
N ASP A 361 -18.10 -16.92 -12.90
CA ASP A 361 -17.70 -17.60 -14.15
C ASP A 361 -16.97 -18.93 -13.90
N ILE A 362 -16.13 -19.02 -12.86
CA ILE A 362 -15.32 -20.22 -12.57
C ILE A 362 -16.13 -21.33 -11.86
N LYS A 363 -17.27 -20.99 -11.24
CA LYS A 363 -18.13 -21.92 -10.49
C LYS A 363 -18.63 -23.10 -11.32
N GLU A 364 -18.84 -22.90 -12.62
CA GLU A 364 -19.27 -23.94 -13.57
C GLU A 364 -18.13 -24.87 -14.01
N ASN A 365 -16.88 -24.50 -13.73
CA ASN A 365 -15.67 -25.14 -14.25
C ASN A 365 -14.83 -25.83 -13.16
N ILE A 366 -15.36 -25.95 -11.94
CA ILE A 366 -14.65 -26.47 -10.74
C ILE A 366 -15.36 -27.71 -10.19
N LEU A 367 -14.56 -28.72 -9.84
CA LEU A 367 -15.03 -30.00 -9.30
C LEU A 367 -14.83 -30.10 -7.78
N PHE A 368 -13.65 -29.73 -7.25
CA PHE A 368 -13.30 -29.98 -5.84
C PHE A 368 -13.36 -28.74 -4.93
N CYS A 369 -13.19 -27.53 -5.48
CA CYS A 369 -13.09 -26.28 -4.74
C CYS A 369 -14.42 -25.49 -4.68
N THR A 370 -15.56 -26.09 -5.00
CA THR A 370 -16.88 -25.43 -5.00
C THR A 370 -17.24 -24.76 -3.67
N LYS A 371 -16.86 -25.37 -2.54
CA LYS A 371 -17.05 -24.77 -1.20
C LYS A 371 -16.15 -23.55 -0.95
N LEU A 372 -14.93 -23.54 -1.51
CA LEU A 372 -14.03 -22.39 -1.46
C LEU A 372 -14.63 -21.21 -2.25
N VAL A 373 -15.18 -21.45 -3.45
CA VAL A 373 -15.92 -20.42 -4.23
C VAL A 373 -17.01 -19.75 -3.38
N GLN A 374 -17.86 -20.56 -2.72
CA GLN A 374 -18.96 -20.06 -1.90
C GLN A 374 -18.48 -19.23 -0.69
N GLN A 375 -17.41 -19.64 0.00
CA GLN A 375 -16.89 -18.88 1.15
C GLN A 375 -16.11 -17.64 0.73
N LEU A 376 -15.42 -17.65 -0.41
CA LEU A 376 -14.82 -16.44 -1.00
C LEU A 376 -15.92 -15.42 -1.37
N GLN A 377 -16.98 -15.86 -2.04
CA GLN A 377 -18.11 -14.98 -2.41
C GLN A 377 -18.74 -14.33 -1.18
N LEU A 378 -19.17 -15.16 -0.20
CA LEU A 378 -19.77 -14.69 1.06
C LEU A 378 -18.85 -13.71 1.81
N SER A 379 -17.53 -13.98 1.83
CA SER A 379 -16.59 -13.08 2.48
C SER A 379 -16.36 -11.77 1.72
N ILE A 380 -16.48 -11.72 0.39
CA ILE A 380 -16.48 -10.46 -0.36
C ILE A 380 -17.74 -9.65 -0.02
N GLU A 381 -18.91 -10.29 -0.12
CA GLU A 381 -20.21 -9.66 0.16
C GLU A 381 -20.28 -9.10 1.58
N THR A 382 -19.68 -9.79 2.56
CA THR A 382 -19.58 -9.32 3.96
C THR A 382 -18.54 -8.20 4.12
N ARG A 383 -17.34 -8.35 3.55
CA ARG A 383 -16.20 -7.46 3.84
C ARG A 383 -16.15 -6.19 3.00
N PHE A 384 -16.98 -6.09 1.97
CA PHE A 384 -17.14 -4.92 1.11
C PHE A 384 -18.63 -4.53 0.98
N SER A 385 -19.44 -4.80 2.02
CA SER A 385 -20.89 -4.64 1.98
C SER A 385 -21.33 -3.24 1.54
N GLY A 386 -20.63 -2.17 1.93
CA GLY A 386 -20.94 -0.81 1.52
C GLY A 386 -20.78 -0.57 0.02
N ILE A 387 -19.85 -1.25 -0.65
CA ILE A 387 -19.72 -1.25 -2.11
C ILE A 387 -20.89 -2.02 -2.74
N ILE A 388 -21.21 -3.21 -2.22
CA ILE A 388 -22.28 -4.06 -2.77
C ILE A 388 -23.66 -3.41 -2.60
N LYS A 389 -23.96 -2.85 -1.42
CA LYS A 389 -25.19 -2.10 -1.13
C LYS A 389 -25.34 -0.88 -2.05
N ARG A 390 -24.27 -0.11 -2.27
CA ARG A 390 -24.28 1.02 -3.20
C ARG A 390 -24.52 0.61 -4.64
N LEU A 391 -23.96 -0.53 -5.09
CA LEU A 391 -24.22 -1.09 -6.43
C LEU A 391 -25.64 -1.64 -6.61
N ASN A 392 -26.27 -2.06 -5.51
CA ASN A 392 -27.64 -2.58 -5.48
C ASN A 392 -28.70 -1.53 -5.12
N GLN A 393 -28.29 -0.28 -4.87
CA GLN A 393 -29.15 0.81 -4.41
C GLN A 393 -29.96 0.46 -3.13
N THR A 394 -29.34 -0.26 -2.18
CA THR A 394 -29.93 -0.60 -0.87
C THR A 394 -29.27 0.16 0.27
N ASP A 395 -29.97 0.28 1.40
CA ASP A 395 -29.56 1.13 2.53
C ASP A 395 -28.16 0.84 3.07
N ILE A 396 -27.32 1.89 3.08
CA ILE A 396 -25.94 1.88 3.56
C ILE A 396 -25.94 2.46 4.97
N MET A 397 -25.53 1.67 5.95
CA MET A 397 -25.29 2.12 7.31
C MET A 397 -23.89 2.73 7.38
N GLU A 398 -23.65 3.69 8.28
CA GLU A 398 -22.33 4.33 8.42
C GLU A 398 -21.19 3.30 8.59
N ASN A 399 -21.44 2.30 9.44
CA ASN A 399 -20.50 1.24 9.79
C ASN A 399 -20.35 0.13 8.73
N ASP A 400 -21.02 0.20 7.56
CA ASP A 400 -20.84 -0.80 6.49
C ASP A 400 -19.39 -0.76 5.93
N PRO A 401 -18.65 -1.89 5.94
CA PRO A 401 -17.33 -1.97 5.34
C PRO A 401 -17.27 -1.44 3.89
N PHE A 402 -16.41 -0.44 3.67
CA PHE A 402 -16.18 0.23 2.39
C PHE A 402 -17.41 1.02 1.86
N SER A 403 -18.23 1.57 2.77
CA SER A 403 -19.34 2.50 2.48
C SER A 403 -18.91 3.81 1.81
N ASP A 404 -17.70 4.30 2.08
CA ASP A 404 -17.23 5.65 1.70
C ASP A 404 -17.32 5.91 0.17
N PRO A 405 -17.98 7.00 -0.28
CA PRO A 405 -18.12 7.32 -1.70
C PRO A 405 -16.78 7.56 -2.43
N VAL A 406 -15.68 7.84 -1.73
CA VAL A 406 -14.37 8.11 -2.33
C VAL A 406 -13.88 7.00 -3.26
N TYR A 407 -14.23 5.73 -2.99
CA TYR A 407 -13.86 4.60 -3.84
C TYR A 407 -14.57 4.68 -5.21
N PHE A 408 -15.85 5.07 -5.22
CA PHE A 408 -16.63 5.24 -6.44
C PHE A 408 -16.20 6.50 -7.19
N MET A 409 -16.03 7.62 -6.49
CA MET A 409 -15.55 8.86 -7.09
C MET A 409 -14.16 8.69 -7.72
N ALA A 410 -13.23 7.99 -7.04
CA ALA A 410 -11.92 7.64 -7.61
C ALA A 410 -12.07 6.75 -8.84
N THR A 411 -12.95 5.75 -8.82
CA THR A 411 -13.15 4.86 -9.98
C THR A 411 -13.68 5.63 -11.20
N VAL A 412 -14.63 6.55 -11.00
CA VAL A 412 -15.19 7.37 -12.08
C VAL A 412 -14.19 8.41 -12.61
N LEU A 413 -13.44 9.05 -11.72
CA LEU A 413 -12.43 10.06 -12.07
C LEU A 413 -11.09 9.45 -12.54
N ASP A 414 -10.99 8.13 -12.66
CA ASP A 414 -9.88 7.49 -13.37
C ASP A 414 -10.14 7.49 -14.88
N PRO A 415 -9.33 8.20 -15.70
CA PRO A 415 -9.57 8.31 -17.14
C PRO A 415 -9.47 6.96 -17.86
N ALA A 416 -8.87 5.93 -17.24
CA ALA A 416 -8.81 4.58 -17.77
C ALA A 416 -10.10 3.77 -17.52
N PHE A 417 -10.94 4.15 -16.53
CA PHE A 417 -12.08 3.34 -16.08
C PHE A 417 -13.44 4.01 -16.35
N LYS A 418 -13.60 5.30 -16.01
CA LYS A 418 -14.87 6.05 -16.10
C LYS A 418 -16.09 5.25 -15.62
N PHE A 419 -16.96 4.81 -16.52
CA PHE A 419 -18.08 3.88 -16.24
C PHE A 419 -17.97 2.51 -16.93
N TYR A 420 -16.87 2.24 -17.65
CA TYR A 420 -16.72 1.02 -18.46
C TYR A 420 -16.63 -0.25 -17.61
N TRP A 421 -16.20 -0.15 -16.35
CA TRP A 421 -16.21 -1.22 -15.35
C TRP A 421 -17.62 -1.78 -15.06
N ILE A 422 -18.68 -0.99 -15.27
CA ILE A 422 -20.08 -1.45 -15.12
C ILE A 422 -20.41 -2.51 -16.19
N ARG A 423 -19.94 -2.31 -17.43
CA ARG A 423 -20.26 -3.16 -18.59
C ARG A 423 -19.77 -4.60 -18.41
N ASP A 424 -18.59 -4.78 -17.83
CA ASP A 424 -18.00 -6.12 -17.61
C ASP A 424 -18.59 -6.84 -16.38
N SER A 425 -19.31 -6.15 -15.50
CA SER A 425 -19.69 -6.70 -14.19
C SER A 425 -20.48 -8.02 -14.25
N GLY A 426 -21.34 -8.21 -15.26
CA GLY A 426 -22.26 -9.36 -15.37
C GLY A 426 -23.30 -9.44 -14.24
N PHE A 427 -23.18 -8.59 -13.24
CA PHE A 427 -24.11 -8.39 -12.14
C PHE A 427 -25.38 -7.73 -12.70
N LYS A 428 -26.56 -8.11 -12.20
CA LYS A 428 -27.80 -7.39 -12.48
C LYS A 428 -27.86 -6.12 -11.64
N ILE A 429 -26.96 -5.18 -11.94
CA ILE A 429 -27.08 -3.78 -11.50
C ILE A 429 -28.46 -3.31 -11.97
N THR A 430 -29.30 -2.88 -11.03
CA THR A 430 -30.58 -2.25 -11.34
C THR A 430 -30.33 -1.00 -12.16
N ASN A 431 -31.17 -0.78 -13.18
CA ASN A 431 -31.02 0.35 -14.09
C ASN A 431 -31.25 1.66 -13.31
N ASP A 432 -30.21 2.29 -12.75
CA ASP A 432 -30.18 3.74 -12.47
C ASP A 432 -28.84 4.39 -12.07
N ILE A 433 -27.71 3.68 -11.95
CA ILE A 433 -26.39 4.29 -11.60
C ILE A 433 -25.97 5.44 -12.54
N SER A 434 -26.46 5.46 -13.79
CA SER A 434 -26.24 6.57 -14.74
C SER A 434 -26.93 7.89 -14.34
N LYS A 435 -27.88 7.89 -13.40
CA LYS A 435 -28.49 9.07 -12.78
C LYS A 435 -27.73 9.51 -11.51
N ASP A 436 -27.35 8.54 -10.67
CA ASP A 436 -26.83 8.78 -9.31
C ASP A 436 -25.47 9.49 -9.26
N THR A 437 -24.75 9.56 -10.38
CA THR A 437 -23.46 10.29 -10.48
C THR A 437 -23.62 11.78 -10.12
N THR A 438 -24.78 12.37 -10.42
CA THR A 438 -25.10 13.79 -10.13
C THR A 438 -25.28 14.07 -8.64
N ILE A 439 -25.57 13.05 -7.83
CA ILE A 439 -25.93 13.23 -6.41
C ILE A 439 -24.67 13.52 -5.55
N SER A 440 -23.51 12.97 -5.92
CA SER A 440 -22.25 13.21 -5.19
C SER A 440 -21.53 14.51 -5.56
N THR A 441 -21.91 15.20 -6.64
CA THR A 441 -21.33 16.51 -6.99
C THR A 441 -21.98 17.65 -6.23
N ASN A 442 -23.31 17.64 -6.11
CA ASN A 442 -24.07 18.79 -5.59
C ASN A 442 -23.75 19.08 -4.11
N ASN A 443 -23.55 18.05 -3.30
CA ASN A 443 -23.17 18.20 -1.88
C ASN A 443 -21.71 18.65 -1.67
N LEU A 444 -20.89 18.77 -2.73
CA LEU A 444 -19.55 19.37 -2.66
C LEU A 444 -19.52 20.83 -3.18
N THR A 445 -20.62 21.35 -3.72
CA THR A 445 -20.71 22.71 -4.27
C THR A 445 -21.95 23.43 -3.75
N ASN A 446 -21.83 24.09 -2.60
CA ASN A 446 -22.85 24.97 -2.05
C ASN A 446 -23.15 26.16 -2.97
N GLN A 447 -24.12 26.02 -3.89
CA GLN A 447 -25.29 26.90 -4.07
C GLN A 447 -26.01 26.68 -5.43
N LYS A 448 -27.31 26.44 -5.35
CA LYS A 448 -28.39 26.84 -6.29
C LYS A 448 -28.05 26.92 -7.80
N ALA A 449 -28.28 25.82 -8.52
CA ALA A 449 -28.66 25.84 -9.93
C ALA A 449 -29.67 24.70 -10.20
N ASP A 450 -30.83 25.00 -10.77
CA ASP A 450 -31.95 24.06 -10.92
C ASP A 450 -32.51 24.07 -12.36
N GLN A 451 -33.31 23.06 -12.70
CA GLN A 451 -34.16 22.91 -13.89
C GLN A 451 -33.51 22.71 -15.28
N SER A 452 -32.21 22.88 -15.51
CA SER A 452 -31.61 22.64 -16.85
C SER A 452 -31.32 21.16 -17.19
N LEU A 453 -31.06 20.33 -16.17
CA LEU A 453 -30.45 18.99 -16.30
C LEU A 453 -31.39 17.88 -16.83
N ALA A 454 -32.71 18.06 -16.78
CA ALA A 454 -33.66 17.06 -17.28
C ALA A 454 -33.53 16.80 -18.80
N SER A 455 -32.93 17.74 -19.53
CA SER A 455 -32.65 17.63 -20.97
C SER A 455 -31.49 16.71 -21.32
N LEU A 456 -30.62 16.37 -20.35
CA LEU A 456 -29.37 15.63 -20.60
C LEU A 456 -29.57 14.10 -20.63
N SER A 457 -30.55 13.58 -19.87
CA SER A 457 -30.77 12.13 -19.70
C SER A 457 -31.11 11.38 -21.00
N SER A 458 -31.55 12.09 -22.04
CA SER A 458 -31.93 11.52 -23.34
C SER A 458 -30.75 11.27 -24.28
N SER A 459 -29.56 11.84 -24.02
CA SER A 459 -28.39 11.72 -24.91
C SER A 459 -27.41 10.59 -24.54
N LEU A 460 -27.54 9.99 -23.36
CA LEU A 460 -26.63 8.95 -22.85
C LEU A 460 -26.99 7.51 -23.27
N SER A 461 -27.60 7.34 -24.45
CA SER A 461 -28.00 6.02 -24.99
C SER A 461 -26.79 5.19 -25.47
N LEU A 462 -26.04 4.65 -24.52
CA LEU A 462 -24.87 3.79 -24.74
C LEU A 462 -25.28 2.47 -25.41
N SER A 463 -25.12 2.40 -26.74
CA SER A 463 -25.49 1.23 -27.54
C SER A 463 -24.70 -0.03 -27.17
N GLN A 464 -25.38 -1.18 -27.21
CA GLN A 464 -24.79 -2.49 -26.95
C GLN A 464 -24.23 -3.08 -28.26
N SER A 465 -22.91 -3.21 -28.37
CA SER A 465 -22.26 -3.97 -29.42
C SER A 465 -21.80 -5.35 -28.90
N SER A 466 -22.37 -6.43 -29.42
CA SER A 466 -22.07 -7.80 -28.99
C SER A 466 -20.75 -8.31 -29.59
N THR A 467 -19.65 -8.21 -28.83
CA THR A 467 -18.36 -8.86 -29.16
C THR A 467 -18.18 -10.17 -28.39
N PRO A 468 -17.44 -11.17 -28.93
CA PRO A 468 -17.23 -12.45 -28.24
C PRO A 468 -16.51 -12.30 -26.89
N LYS A 469 -16.99 -13.00 -25.85
CA LYS A 469 -16.34 -13.03 -24.53
C LYS A 469 -14.92 -13.65 -24.62
N PRO A 470 -13.86 -12.97 -24.15
CA PRO A 470 -12.51 -13.53 -24.13
C PRO A 470 -12.36 -14.59 -23.02
N LYS A 471 -11.54 -15.64 -23.26
CA LYS A 471 -11.37 -16.80 -22.34
C LYS A 471 -10.77 -16.48 -20.96
N LYS A 472 -10.08 -15.35 -20.80
CA LYS A 472 -9.74 -14.75 -19.49
C LYS A 472 -10.04 -13.24 -19.58
N ARG A 473 -10.71 -12.68 -18.57
CA ARG A 473 -11.01 -11.24 -18.44
C ARG A 473 -9.70 -10.47 -18.20
N LYS A 474 -9.51 -9.31 -18.85
CA LYS A 474 -8.29 -8.49 -18.68
C LYS A 474 -8.48 -7.48 -17.54
N LEU A 475 -7.93 -7.81 -16.38
CA LEU A 475 -8.00 -7.00 -15.16
C LEU A 475 -7.55 -5.54 -15.39
N PHE A 476 -8.49 -4.60 -15.16
CA PHE A 476 -8.34 -3.14 -15.35
C PHE A 476 -8.07 -2.67 -16.80
N THR A 477 -8.55 -3.38 -17.83
CA THR A 477 -8.38 -2.96 -19.23
C THR A 477 -9.72 -2.74 -19.92
N TYR A 478 -10.09 -1.47 -20.12
CA TYR A 478 -11.30 -1.08 -20.86
C TYR A 478 -10.92 -0.38 -22.17
N ILE A 479 -11.61 -0.73 -23.25
CA ILE A 479 -11.41 -0.16 -24.59
C ILE A 479 -12.74 0.42 -25.06
N ASN A 480 -12.69 1.64 -25.60
CA ASN A 480 -13.74 2.14 -26.47
C ASN A 480 -13.11 2.67 -27.76
N SER A 481 -13.74 2.37 -28.89
CA SER A 481 -13.30 2.81 -30.21
C SER A 481 -14.29 3.84 -30.73
N ASN A 482 -13.97 5.11 -30.53
CA ASN A 482 -14.49 6.24 -31.31
C ASN A 482 -13.59 7.46 -31.06
N ASN A 483 -13.28 8.18 -32.13
CA ASN A 483 -12.68 9.52 -32.06
C ASN A 483 -13.80 10.55 -32.17
N ASP A 484 -13.62 11.72 -31.57
CA ASP A 484 -13.49 12.98 -32.31
C ASP A 484 -13.03 14.10 -31.37
N GLU A 485 -12.41 15.15 -31.92
CA GLU A 485 -12.01 16.34 -31.17
C GLU A 485 -13.04 17.46 -31.35
N SER A 486 -13.38 18.16 -30.27
CA SER A 486 -13.80 19.57 -30.37
C SER A 486 -13.49 20.33 -29.08
N ASN A 487 -13.13 21.60 -29.23
CA ASN A 487 -12.91 22.53 -28.12
C ASN A 487 -14.19 23.35 -27.88
N ASN A 488 -14.41 23.81 -26.65
CA ASN A 488 -14.94 25.15 -26.42
C ASN A 488 -14.49 25.70 -25.05
N SER A 489 -14.49 27.02 -24.90
CA SER A 489 -13.84 27.70 -23.77
C SER A 489 -14.77 28.68 -23.06
N THR A 490 -15.19 28.30 -21.86
CA THR A 490 -15.85 29.16 -20.87
C THR A 490 -15.46 28.69 -19.46
N SER A 491 -15.71 29.50 -18.44
CA SER A 491 -15.64 29.03 -17.04
C SER A 491 -16.79 28.07 -16.79
N MET A 492 -16.54 26.76 -16.94
CA MET A 492 -17.52 25.71 -16.69
C MET A 492 -17.83 25.59 -15.18
N ASP A 493 -19.08 25.28 -14.86
CA ASP A 493 -19.45 24.73 -13.55
C ASP A 493 -19.03 23.25 -13.42
N ALA A 494 -19.21 22.69 -12.23
CA ALA A 494 -18.79 21.32 -11.93
C ALA A 494 -19.53 20.25 -12.76
N ALA A 495 -20.78 20.49 -13.16
CA ALA A 495 -21.55 19.54 -13.97
C ALA A 495 -21.09 19.58 -15.43
N ASN A 496 -20.81 20.76 -15.98
CA ASN A 496 -20.24 20.93 -17.31
C ASN A 496 -18.80 20.39 -17.41
N GLU A 497 -17.95 20.58 -16.39
CA GLU A 497 -16.63 19.92 -16.36
C GLU A 497 -16.76 18.39 -16.32
N LEU A 498 -17.71 17.85 -15.54
CA LEU A 498 -17.96 16.41 -15.46
C LEU A 498 -18.50 15.84 -16.76
N GLN A 499 -19.42 16.53 -17.43
CA GLN A 499 -19.92 16.12 -18.75
C GLN A 499 -18.78 16.07 -19.78
N ALA A 500 -17.96 17.13 -19.84
CA ALA A 500 -16.80 17.16 -20.74
C ALA A 500 -15.80 16.02 -20.47
N TYR A 501 -15.49 15.75 -19.20
CA TYR A 501 -14.64 14.64 -18.79
C TYR A 501 -15.23 13.27 -19.19
N LEU A 502 -16.54 13.06 -19.02
CA LEU A 502 -17.20 11.79 -19.33
C LEU A 502 -17.36 11.56 -20.84
N SER A 503 -17.45 12.63 -21.65
CA SER A 503 -17.52 12.56 -23.11
C SER A 503 -16.16 12.28 -23.79
N ASP A 504 -15.04 12.68 -23.17
CA ASP A 504 -13.69 12.37 -23.64
C ASP A 504 -13.47 10.83 -23.70
N PRO A 505 -12.78 10.28 -24.73
CA PRO A 505 -12.35 8.89 -24.75
C PRO A 505 -11.60 8.40 -23.50
N VAL A 506 -11.45 7.07 -23.39
CA VAL A 506 -10.69 6.40 -22.32
C VAL A 506 -9.19 6.66 -22.50
N ARG A 507 -8.48 7.05 -21.43
CA ARG A 507 -7.05 7.41 -21.47
C ARG A 507 -6.25 6.61 -20.43
N CYS A 508 -5.37 5.74 -20.88
CA CYS A 508 -4.60 4.83 -20.00
C CYS A 508 -3.50 5.48 -19.14
N ARG A 509 -3.32 6.81 -19.20
CA ARG A 509 -2.24 7.54 -18.50
C ARG A 509 -2.80 8.63 -17.59
N PHE A 510 -3.28 8.21 -16.42
CA PHE A 510 -3.86 9.07 -15.37
C PHE A 510 -3.10 10.40 -15.15
N SER A 511 -1.79 10.33 -14.92
CA SER A 511 -0.96 11.52 -14.61
C SER A 511 -0.82 12.47 -15.80
N GLU A 512 -0.62 11.94 -17.01
CA GLU A 512 -0.52 12.73 -18.24
C GLU A 512 -1.85 13.41 -18.59
N TYR A 513 -2.97 12.76 -18.27
CA TYR A 513 -4.30 13.34 -18.45
C TYR A 513 -4.53 14.52 -17.49
N TRP A 514 -4.44 14.28 -16.18
CA TRP A 514 -4.75 15.31 -15.19
C TRP A 514 -3.72 16.44 -15.12
N SER A 515 -2.48 16.23 -15.56
CA SER A 515 -1.48 17.30 -15.67
C SER A 515 -1.73 18.28 -16.84
N ASN A 516 -2.46 17.85 -17.88
CA ASN A 516 -2.70 18.64 -19.09
C ASN A 516 -4.16 19.11 -19.24
N THR A 517 -5.04 18.77 -18.30
CA THR A 517 -6.47 19.13 -18.37
C THR A 517 -6.70 20.62 -18.15
N ARG A 518 -7.82 21.12 -18.67
CA ARG A 518 -8.35 22.47 -18.39
C ARG A 518 -9.52 22.46 -17.39
N LEU A 519 -9.90 21.28 -16.90
CA LEU A 519 -10.98 21.04 -15.95
C LEU A 519 -10.48 21.32 -14.53
N ASN A 520 -10.66 22.56 -14.07
CA ASN A 520 -10.03 23.10 -12.87
C ASN A 520 -10.72 22.65 -11.57
N ILE A 521 -12.04 22.47 -11.61
CA ILE A 521 -12.82 21.98 -10.45
C ILE A 521 -12.52 20.50 -10.25
N LEU A 522 -12.59 19.70 -11.31
CA LEU A 522 -12.28 18.28 -11.28
C LEU A 522 -10.81 18.02 -10.96
N HIS A 523 -9.85 18.79 -11.50
CA HIS A 523 -8.44 18.61 -11.16
C HIS A 523 -8.17 18.83 -9.66
N LYS A 524 -8.80 19.83 -9.02
CA LYS A 524 -8.72 20.03 -7.55
C LYS A 524 -9.34 18.86 -6.79
N LEU A 525 -10.50 18.37 -7.23
CA LEU A 525 -11.18 17.21 -6.63
C LEU A 525 -10.34 15.94 -6.75
N VAL A 526 -9.72 15.72 -7.91
CA VAL A 526 -8.79 14.63 -8.20
C VAL A 526 -7.54 14.70 -7.31
N GLN A 527 -6.93 15.87 -7.12
CA GLN A 527 -5.80 16.03 -6.20
C GLN A 527 -6.13 15.62 -4.77
N ARG A 528 -7.36 15.91 -4.30
CA ARG A 528 -7.85 15.46 -2.98
C ARG A 528 -8.07 13.95 -2.96
N ILE A 529 -8.89 13.43 -3.88
CA ILE A 529 -9.34 12.03 -3.92
C ILE A 529 -8.18 11.06 -4.13
N PHE A 530 -7.30 11.32 -5.09
CA PHE A 530 -6.19 10.42 -5.44
C PHE A 530 -4.96 10.58 -4.52
N SER A 531 -5.07 11.36 -3.44
CA SER A 531 -4.19 11.21 -2.28
C SER A 531 -4.47 9.90 -1.52
N VAL A 532 -5.70 9.37 -1.60
CA VAL A 532 -6.11 8.10 -0.97
C VAL A 532 -5.47 6.91 -1.69
N GLN A 533 -4.97 5.96 -0.91
CA GLN A 533 -4.42 4.70 -1.41
C GLN A 533 -5.35 3.54 -1.04
N ALA A 534 -5.41 2.50 -1.88
CA ALA A 534 -6.15 1.28 -1.56
C ALA A 534 -5.48 0.42 -0.45
N SER A 535 -4.32 0.84 0.07
CA SER A 535 -3.58 0.03 1.03
C SER A 535 -2.74 0.88 1.97
N SER A 536 -2.71 0.46 3.23
CA SER A 536 -1.74 0.88 4.25
C SER A 536 -0.30 0.42 3.92
N ALA A 537 -0.16 -0.35 2.83
CA ALA A 537 1.04 -0.63 2.05
C ALA A 537 2.28 0.22 2.38
N PRO A 538 2.32 1.55 2.14
CA PRO A 538 3.50 2.38 2.32
C PRO A 538 4.53 1.99 3.39
N VAL A 539 4.03 1.68 4.59
CA VAL A 539 4.82 1.56 5.81
C VAL A 539 5.78 0.34 5.87
N LYS A 540 5.61 -0.80 5.15
CA LYS A 540 6.64 -1.88 5.19
C LYS A 540 7.77 -1.71 4.19
N ARG A 541 7.77 -0.64 3.39
CA ARG A 541 9.05 -0.12 2.88
C ARG A 541 9.90 0.42 4.03
N VAL A 542 9.27 0.99 5.06
CA VAL A 542 9.92 1.44 6.29
C VAL A 542 10.39 0.23 7.11
N PHE A 543 9.49 -0.68 7.52
CA PHE A 543 9.86 -1.87 8.29
C PHE A 543 10.89 -2.79 7.57
N SER A 544 10.81 -2.98 6.24
CA SER A 544 11.81 -3.78 5.51
C SER A 544 13.21 -3.14 5.52
N HIS A 545 13.30 -1.81 5.38
CA HIS A 545 14.57 -1.12 5.55
C HIS A 545 15.02 -1.11 7.02
N ALA A 546 14.09 -0.97 7.97
CA ALA A 546 14.38 -1.05 9.40
C ALA A 546 15.02 -2.39 9.79
N GLY A 547 14.52 -3.52 9.27
CA GLY A 547 15.13 -4.84 9.49
C GLY A 547 16.58 -4.93 8.99
N LEU A 548 16.90 -4.33 7.84
CA LEU A 548 18.28 -4.22 7.34
C LEU A 548 19.14 -3.29 8.22
N ILE A 549 18.55 -2.21 8.74
CA ILE A 549 19.20 -1.23 9.63
C ILE A 549 19.39 -1.78 11.06
N LEU A 550 18.57 -2.73 11.51
CA LEU A 550 18.66 -3.44 12.81
C LEU A 550 19.39 -4.80 12.70
N SER A 551 20.08 -5.05 11.59
CA SER A 551 20.83 -6.29 11.37
C SER A 551 21.95 -6.51 12.40
N SER A 552 22.34 -7.77 12.61
CA SER A 552 23.38 -8.20 13.56
C SER A 552 24.75 -7.53 13.39
N ARG A 553 25.02 -6.92 12.22
CA ARG A 553 26.21 -6.09 11.96
C ARG A 553 26.15 -4.67 12.55
N ARG A 554 25.07 -4.34 13.28
CA ARG A 554 24.73 -2.98 13.77
C ARG A 554 24.19 -2.99 15.22
N THR A 555 24.73 -3.85 16.07
CA THR A 555 24.35 -3.97 17.49
C THR A 555 24.52 -2.65 18.27
N HIS A 556 23.75 -2.49 19.37
CA HIS A 556 23.77 -1.32 20.27
C HIS A 556 23.52 0.05 19.60
N MET A 557 22.74 0.09 18.51
CA MET A 557 22.28 1.36 17.93
C MET A 557 21.27 2.06 18.86
N LYS A 558 21.49 3.34 19.19
CA LYS A 558 20.50 4.16 19.92
C LYS A 558 19.30 4.47 19.03
N GLU A 559 18.09 4.47 19.60
CA GLU A 559 16.81 4.66 18.90
C GLU A 559 16.82 5.89 17.97
N LYS A 560 17.32 7.04 18.43
CA LYS A 560 17.42 8.25 17.60
C LYS A 560 18.23 8.01 16.31
N LEU A 561 19.42 7.39 16.40
CA LEU A 561 20.23 7.12 15.21
C LEU A 561 19.56 6.14 14.25
N PHE A 562 18.80 5.18 14.80
CA PHE A 562 17.99 4.26 14.00
C PHE A 562 16.87 5.01 13.24
N LYS A 563 16.10 5.86 13.93
CA LYS A 563 15.09 6.75 13.35
C LYS A 563 15.71 7.67 12.28
N ASP A 564 16.82 8.35 12.60
CA ASP A 564 17.53 9.26 11.69
C ASP A 564 17.92 8.54 10.37
N ILE A 565 18.61 7.39 10.46
CA ILE A 565 19.03 6.63 9.26
C ILE A 565 17.82 6.15 8.46
N LEU A 566 16.73 5.73 9.12
CA LEU A 566 15.52 5.23 8.49
C LEU A 566 14.73 6.33 7.77
N PHE A 567 14.61 7.51 8.39
CA PHE A 567 14.02 8.70 7.79
C PHE A 567 14.81 9.14 6.54
N LEU A 568 16.13 9.27 6.67
CA LEU A 568 17.01 9.53 5.52
C LEU A 568 16.91 8.44 4.44
N LYS A 569 16.68 7.18 4.81
CA LYS A 569 16.58 6.06 3.87
C LYS A 569 15.32 6.10 3.01
N ILE A 570 14.17 6.45 3.60
CA ILE A 570 12.90 6.56 2.86
C ILE A 570 12.86 7.86 2.06
N ASN A 571 13.20 8.97 2.72
CA ASN A 571 13.20 10.31 2.13
C ASN A 571 14.51 10.60 1.34
N GLN A 572 15.28 9.56 0.99
CA GLN A 572 16.60 9.63 0.30
C GLN A 572 16.59 10.38 -1.05
N HIS A 573 15.41 10.62 -1.62
CA HIS A 573 15.23 11.37 -2.86
C HIS A 573 15.32 12.89 -2.64
N LEU A 574 15.05 13.38 -1.43
CA LEU A 574 15.21 14.78 -1.02
C LEU A 574 16.67 15.14 -0.68
N LEU A 575 17.56 14.15 -0.51
CA LEU A 575 18.97 14.37 -0.15
C LEU A 575 19.74 15.06 -1.29
N GLN A 576 19.71 16.39 -1.34
CA GLN A 576 20.59 17.18 -2.18
C GLN A 576 21.94 17.36 -1.47
N ILE A 577 23.04 17.21 -2.20
CA ILE A 577 24.38 17.60 -1.72
C ILE A 577 24.74 18.84 -2.51
N ASN A 578 24.57 20.01 -1.89
CA ASN A 578 25.07 21.26 -2.40
C ASN A 578 26.58 21.30 -2.12
N LEU A 579 27.37 21.71 -3.11
CA LEU A 579 28.84 21.61 -3.15
C LEU A 579 29.51 22.95 -3.44
#